data_AF-A0A174J244-F1
#
_entry.id   AF-A0A174J244-F1
#
_cell.length_a   1.000
_cell.length_b   1.000
_cell.length_c   1.000
_cell.angle_alpha   90.00
_cell.angle_beta   90.00
_cell.angle_gamma   90.00
#
_symmetry.space_group_name_H-M   'P 1'
#
loop_
_entity.id
_entity.type
_entity.pdbx_description
1 polymer ?
#
loop_
_entity_poly.entity_id
_entity_poly.type
_entity_poly.pdbx_seq_one_letter_code
_entity_poly.pdbx_strand_id
1 'polypeptide(L)'
;MRIVSSNVADIIFLIMTFGFPYGLSLLSAIVYIISAGGEYRLRRRETITFANGGFVYSYHDDRVGLSDAIFAFNVLYENISKYEYDDKTKILTLYGKIIGDTYENGELKTSDEYNEISLLDVYDFSVKQLLDENC
;
A
#
# COMPACT_ATOMS: atom_id res chain seq x y z
N MET A 1 -53.08 -16.59 11.38
CA MET A 1 -51.70 -16.22 11.77
C MET A 1 -50.80 -17.35 11.32
N ARG A 2 -50.04 -17.18 10.23
CA ARG A 2 -49.20 -18.25 9.66
C ARG A 2 -48.07 -18.52 10.65
N ILE A 3 -48.12 -19.67 11.29
CA ILE A 3 -47.03 -20.21 12.10
C ILE A 3 -45.93 -20.58 11.11
N VAL A 4 -44.96 -19.69 10.95
CA VAL A 4 -43.68 -20.03 10.32
C VAL A 4 -43.14 -21.22 11.12
N SER A 5 -42.93 -22.38 10.47
CA SER A 5 -42.55 -23.61 11.18
C SER A 5 -41.32 -23.38 12.05
N SER A 6 -41.25 -23.99 13.23
CA SER A 6 -40.17 -23.74 14.22
C SER A 6 -38.78 -23.81 13.58
N ASN A 7 -38.60 -24.71 12.62
CA ASN A 7 -37.36 -24.87 11.85
C ASN A 7 -36.92 -23.60 11.11
N VAL A 8 -37.86 -22.83 10.54
CA VAL A 8 -37.52 -21.59 9.83
C VAL A 8 -37.13 -20.49 10.82
N ALA A 9 -37.81 -20.42 11.97
CA ALA A 9 -37.45 -19.49 13.04
C ALA A 9 -36.07 -19.81 13.64
N ASP A 10 -35.75 -21.10 13.82
CA ASP A 10 -34.46 -21.57 14.33
C ASP A 10 -33.31 -21.27 13.36
N ILE A 11 -33.54 -21.43 12.04
CA ILE A 11 -32.56 -21.06 11.00
C ILE A 11 -32.32 -19.53 11.00
N ILE A 12 -33.38 -18.72 11.13
CA ILE A 12 -33.24 -17.26 11.22
C ILE A 12 -32.43 -16.87 12.45
N PHE A 13 -32.70 -17.50 13.61
CA PHE A 13 -31.95 -17.25 14.84
C PHE A 13 -30.47 -17.64 14.72
N LEU A 14 -30.17 -18.77 14.06
CA LEU A 14 -28.80 -19.21 13.79
C LEU A 14 -28.04 -18.22 12.89
N ILE A 15 -28.70 -17.71 11.84
CA ILE A 15 -28.11 -16.71 10.93
C ILE A 15 -27.88 -15.40 11.68
N MET A 16 -28.82 -14.93 12.51
CA MET A 16 -28.63 -13.68 13.26
C MET A 16 -27.55 -13.79 14.34
N THR A 17 -27.42 -14.95 14.98
CA THR A 17 -26.48 -15.14 16.09
C THR A 17 -25.06 -15.45 15.63
N PHE A 18 -24.90 -16.20 14.54
CA PHE A 18 -23.58 -16.63 14.05
C PHE A 18 -23.28 -16.15 12.64
N GLY A 19 -24.21 -16.28 11.70
CA GLY A 19 -23.96 -15.94 10.28
C GLY A 19 -23.67 -14.46 10.04
N PHE A 20 -24.48 -13.57 10.62
CA PHE A 20 -24.39 -12.13 10.43
C PHE A 20 -23.15 -11.53 11.12
N PRO A 21 -22.83 -11.86 12.39
CA PRO A 21 -21.60 -11.39 13.03
C PRO A 21 -20.33 -11.90 12.32
N TYR A 22 -20.30 -13.17 11.89
CA TYR A 22 -19.14 -13.68 11.14
C TYR A 22 -19.01 -13.02 9.77
N GLY A 23 -20.10 -12.82 9.03
CA GLY A 23 -20.10 -12.12 7.74
C GLY A 23 -19.64 -10.66 7.86
N LEU A 24 -20.10 -9.95 8.90
CA LEU A 24 -19.64 -8.59 9.19
C LEU A 24 -18.16 -8.55 9.64
N SER A 25 -17.68 -9.56 10.36
CA SER A 25 -16.27 -9.64 10.75
C SER A 25 -15.35 -9.78 9.53
N LEU A 26 -15.78 -10.54 8.50
CA LEU A 26 -15.07 -10.65 7.23
C LEU A 26 -15.04 -9.33 6.47
N LEU A 27 -16.13 -8.55 6.49
CA LEU A 27 -16.13 -7.21 5.89
C LEU A 27 -15.14 -6.29 6.59
N SER A 28 -15.05 -6.32 7.92
CA SER A 28 -14.06 -5.53 8.66
C SER A 28 -12.63 -5.94 8.31
N ALA A 29 -12.36 -7.23 8.13
CA ALA A 29 -11.06 -7.74 7.71
C ALA A 29 -10.74 -7.35 6.27
N ILE A 30 -11.69 -7.42 5.33
CA ILE A 30 -11.51 -6.98 3.95
C ILE A 30 -11.25 -5.47 3.89
N VAL A 31 -12.02 -4.67 4.64
CA VAL A 31 -11.81 -3.21 4.73
C VAL A 31 -10.47 -2.91 5.42
N TYR A 32 -10.07 -3.67 6.44
CA TYR A 32 -8.74 -3.55 7.04
C TYR A 32 -7.65 -3.95 6.06
N ILE A 33 -7.83 -4.95 5.20
CA ILE A 33 -6.83 -5.35 4.19
C ILE A 33 -6.71 -4.28 3.08
N ILE A 34 -7.82 -3.63 2.71
CA ILE A 34 -7.83 -2.54 1.71
C ILE A 34 -7.26 -1.24 2.32
N SER A 35 -7.48 -0.99 3.61
CA SER A 35 -6.98 0.19 4.34
C SER A 35 -5.62 -0.01 4.99
N ALA A 36 -5.16 -1.26 5.18
CA ALA A 36 -3.80 -1.61 5.57
C ALA A 36 -2.93 -1.56 4.33
N GLY A 37 -2.93 -0.39 3.72
CA GLY A 37 -1.76 0.07 3.04
C GLY A 37 -0.64 0.19 4.05
N GLY A 38 0.09 -0.90 4.26
CA GLY A 38 1.10 -0.97 5.30
C GLY A 38 2.12 0.13 5.05
N GLU A 39 2.22 1.06 6.00
CA GLU A 39 3.28 2.06 6.03
C GLU A 39 4.48 1.41 6.72
N TYR A 40 5.50 1.05 5.94
CA TYR A 40 6.73 0.46 6.46
C TYR A 40 7.82 1.53 6.46
N ARG A 41 8.38 1.79 7.65
CA ARG A 41 9.60 2.60 7.76
C ARG A 41 10.78 1.76 7.33
N LEU A 42 11.44 2.17 6.24
CA LEU A 42 12.59 1.48 5.67
C LEU A 42 13.87 1.90 6.38
N ARG A 43 14.20 3.20 6.30
CA ARG A 43 15.36 3.83 6.96
C ARG A 43 14.93 5.12 7.65
N ARG A 44 15.86 5.74 8.37
CA ARG A 44 15.61 7.06 8.96
C ARG A 44 15.17 8.01 7.84
N ARG A 45 13.91 8.46 7.90
CA ARG A 45 13.26 9.37 6.95
C ARG A 45 12.74 8.75 5.65
N GLU A 46 12.78 7.43 5.51
CA GLU A 46 12.23 6.74 4.34
C GLU A 46 11.02 5.92 4.76
N THR A 47 9.92 6.09 4.02
CA THR A 47 8.67 5.40 4.24
C THR A 47 8.21 4.80 2.92
N ILE A 48 7.67 3.57 2.96
CA ILE A 48 6.92 3.01 1.84
C ILE A 48 5.50 2.71 2.28
N THR A 49 4.53 3.19 1.52
CA THR A 49 3.10 2.97 1.77
C THR A 49 2.52 2.23 0.58
N PHE A 50 2.06 1.00 0.80
CA PHE A 50 1.36 0.25 -0.25
C PHE A 50 -0.08 0.74 -0.33
N ALA A 51 -0.59 1.19 -1.47
CA ALA A 51 -1.98 1.65 -1.55
C ALA A 51 -2.47 1.63 -2.99
N ASN A 52 -3.78 1.50 -3.18
CA ASN A 52 -4.46 1.72 -4.47
C ASN A 52 -3.84 0.95 -5.67
N GLY A 53 -3.42 -0.30 -5.47
CA GLY A 53 -2.84 -1.10 -6.56
C GLY A 53 -1.41 -0.70 -6.93
N GLY A 54 -0.67 -0.13 -5.98
CA GLY A 54 0.72 0.27 -6.14
C GLY A 54 1.37 0.53 -4.78
N PHE A 55 2.42 1.35 -4.81
CA PHE A 55 3.08 1.84 -3.61
C PHE A 55 3.58 3.27 -3.80
N VAL A 56 3.71 3.98 -2.68
CA VAL A 56 4.30 5.30 -2.60
C VAL A 56 5.56 5.18 -1.76
N TYR A 57 6.71 5.45 -2.36
CA TYR A 57 7.98 5.57 -1.65
C TYR A 57 8.23 7.03 -1.33
N SER A 58 8.37 7.40 -0.06
CA SER A 58 8.64 8.77 0.36
C SER A 58 9.93 8.90 1.15
N TYR A 59 10.65 9.99 0.89
CA TYR A 59 11.82 10.43 1.64
C TYR A 59 11.55 11.81 2.24
N HIS A 60 11.75 11.94 3.55
CA HIS A 60 11.47 13.14 4.34
C HIS A 60 12.77 13.86 4.73
N ASP A 61 13.07 15.01 4.14
CA ASP A 61 14.28 15.75 4.48
C ASP A 61 14.05 16.76 5.63
N ASP A 62 13.97 16.28 6.88
CA ASP A 62 13.85 17.13 8.09
C ASP A 62 15.22 17.65 8.59
N ARG A 63 16.13 18.07 7.70
CA ARG A 63 17.40 18.65 8.14
C ARG A 63 17.17 20.04 8.75
N VAL A 64 17.73 20.26 9.95
CA VAL A 64 17.63 21.54 10.67
C VAL A 64 18.16 22.68 9.81
N GLY A 65 17.31 23.67 9.52
CA GLY A 65 17.65 24.86 8.72
C GLY A 65 17.26 24.80 7.24
N LEU A 66 16.69 23.68 6.77
CA LEU A 66 16.05 23.54 5.47
C LEU A 66 14.52 23.58 5.62
N SER A 67 13.82 23.89 4.52
CA SER A 67 12.37 23.74 4.44
C SER A 67 11.99 22.27 4.67
N ASP A 68 10.86 22.04 5.33
CA ASP A 68 10.34 20.70 5.55
C ASP A 68 9.93 20.10 4.19
N ALA A 69 10.77 19.22 3.62
CA ALA A 69 10.60 18.72 2.27
C ALA A 69 10.32 17.22 2.25
N ILE A 70 9.30 16.80 1.52
CA ILE A 70 8.98 15.39 1.31
C ILE A 70 9.04 15.10 -0.19
N PHE A 71 9.85 14.14 -0.58
CA PHE A 71 9.91 13.62 -1.93
C PHE A 71 9.15 12.29 -1.96
N ALA A 72 8.12 12.16 -2.79
CA ALA A 72 7.29 10.97 -2.87
C ALA A 72 7.24 10.45 -4.30
N PHE A 73 7.55 9.18 -4.50
CA PHE A 73 7.40 8.47 -5.77
C PHE A 73 6.18 7.57 -5.70
N ASN A 74 5.16 7.91 -6.46
CA ASN A 74 3.95 7.14 -6.62
C ASN A 74 4.09 6.18 -7.81
N VAL A 75 4.02 4.89 -7.52
CA VAL A 75 4.23 3.81 -8.48
C VAL A 75 3.01 2.89 -8.45
N LEU A 76 2.27 2.84 -9.56
CA LEU A 76 1.16 1.90 -9.74
C LEU A 76 1.67 0.62 -10.39
N TYR A 77 1.26 -0.56 -9.89
CA TYR A 77 1.73 -1.85 -10.41
C TYR A 77 1.40 -2.03 -11.90
N GLU A 78 0.24 -1.55 -12.34
CA GLU A 78 -0.18 -1.57 -13.76
C GLU A 78 0.72 -0.74 -14.70
N ASN A 79 1.45 0.23 -14.15
CA ASN A 79 2.32 1.13 -14.89
C ASN A 79 3.78 0.69 -14.87
N ILE A 80 4.11 -0.38 -14.14
CA ILE A 80 5.44 -0.98 -14.13
C ILE A 80 5.57 -1.84 -15.39
N SER A 81 6.51 -1.47 -16.25
CA SER A 81 6.83 -2.23 -17.46
C SER A 81 7.85 -3.34 -17.21
N LYS A 82 8.78 -3.10 -16.29
CA LYS A 82 9.87 -4.03 -15.93
C LYS A 82 10.47 -3.61 -14.59
N TYR A 83 11.01 -4.57 -13.85
CA TYR A 83 11.91 -4.29 -12.74
C TYR A 83 13.16 -5.18 -12.81
N GLU A 84 14.25 -4.70 -12.22
CA GLU A 84 15.51 -5.42 -12.09
C GLU A 84 15.97 -5.37 -10.63
N TYR A 85 16.40 -6.51 -10.10
CA TYR A 85 16.94 -6.61 -8.75
C TYR A 85 18.37 -7.13 -8.80
N ASP A 86 19.32 -6.35 -8.29
CA ASP A 86 20.70 -6.78 -8.15
C ASP A 86 20.94 -7.39 -6.76
N ASP A 87 21.15 -8.70 -6.72
CA ASP A 87 21.41 -9.44 -5.49
C ASP A 87 22.69 -9.01 -4.74
N LYS A 88 23.66 -8.40 -5.43
CA LYS A 88 24.94 -7.97 -4.83
C LYS A 88 24.83 -6.59 -4.18
N THR A 89 24.24 -5.64 -4.90
CA THR A 89 24.11 -4.24 -4.44
C THR A 89 22.79 -3.99 -3.69
N LYS A 90 21.84 -4.93 -3.78
CA LYS A 90 20.52 -4.86 -3.12
C LYS A 90 19.68 -3.67 -3.60
N ILE A 91 19.95 -3.27 -4.84
CA ILE A 91 19.24 -2.20 -5.54
C ILE A 91 18.11 -2.83 -6.35
N LEU A 92 16.93 -2.22 -6.25
CA LEU A 92 15.76 -2.54 -7.06
C LEU A 92 15.50 -1.37 -8.01
N THR A 93 15.64 -1.62 -9.31
CA THR A 93 15.37 -0.63 -10.36
C THR A 93 14.01 -0.92 -11.00
N LEU A 94 13.19 0.10 -11.13
CA LEU A 94 11.84 0.03 -11.68
C LEU A 94 11.77 0.86 -12.95
N TYR A 95 11.19 0.29 -14.00
CA TYR A 95 10.98 0.92 -15.30
C TYR A 95 9.49 1.00 -15.58
N GLY A 96 8.99 2.15 -15.97
CA GLY A 96 7.57 2.35 -16.24
C GLY A 96 7.16 3.79 -16.05
N LYS A 97 5.87 4.04 -15.87
CA LYS A 97 5.38 5.38 -15.58
C LYS A 97 5.32 5.58 -14.06
N ILE A 98 6.22 6.43 -13.55
CA ILE A 98 6.34 6.77 -12.13
C ILE A 98 6.07 8.26 -11.95
N ILE A 99 5.26 8.65 -10.98
CA ILE A 99 5.02 10.06 -10.66
C ILE A 99 5.84 10.44 -9.42
N GLY A 100 6.70 11.44 -9.53
CA GLY A 100 7.47 11.98 -8.42
C GLY A 100 6.93 13.34 -7.99
N ASP A 101 6.40 13.40 -6.78
CA ASP A 101 5.87 14.58 -6.14
C ASP A 101 6.88 15.15 -5.14
N THR A 102 7.07 16.46 -5.14
CA THR A 102 7.82 17.16 -4.08
C THR A 102 6.87 18.06 -3.31
N TYR A 103 6.82 17.86 -2.01
CA TYR A 103 6.09 18.69 -1.07
C TYR A 103 7.06 19.54 -0.27
N GLU A 104 6.75 20.82 -0.09
CA GLU A 104 7.48 21.71 0.82
C GLU A 104 6.48 22.34 1.79
N ASN A 105 6.76 22.22 3.09
CA ASN A 105 5.89 22.69 4.18
C ASN A 105 4.45 22.14 4.07
N GLY A 106 4.31 20.90 3.59
CA GLY A 106 3.01 20.23 3.40
C GLY A 106 2.25 20.60 2.13
N GLU A 107 2.78 21.50 1.28
CA GLU A 107 2.18 21.85 -0.01
C GLU A 107 2.91 21.19 -1.17
N LEU A 108 2.16 20.64 -2.12
CA LEU A 108 2.73 20.13 -3.38
C LEU A 108 3.34 21.29 -4.17
N LYS A 109 4.63 21.19 -4.49
CA LYS A 109 5.38 22.18 -5.29
C LYS A 109 5.62 21.73 -6.71
N THR A 110 6.04 20.48 -6.90
CA THR A 110 6.27 19.88 -8.23
C THR A 110 5.68 18.48 -8.29
N SER A 111 5.30 18.06 -9.49
CA SER A 111 4.86 16.71 -9.82
C SER A 111 5.39 16.39 -11.20
N ASP A 112 6.33 15.45 -11.27
CA ASP A 112 7.09 15.12 -12.48
C ASP A 112 6.93 13.63 -12.82
N GLU A 113 6.92 13.32 -14.13
CA GLU A 113 6.86 11.94 -14.59
C GLU A 113 8.27 11.40 -14.86
N TYR A 114 8.59 10.27 -14.24
CA TYR A 114 9.84 9.55 -14.36
C TYR A 114 9.60 8.21 -15.06
N ASN A 115 10.56 7.82 -15.90
CA ASN A 115 10.53 6.54 -16.60
C ASN A 115 11.26 5.42 -15.83
N GLU A 116 12.10 5.82 -14.87
CA GLU A 116 12.97 4.93 -14.13
C GLU A 116 13.21 5.49 -12.71
N ILE A 117 13.12 4.62 -11.71
CA ILE A 117 13.61 4.92 -10.35
C ILE A 117 14.44 3.74 -9.83
N SER A 118 15.45 4.04 -9.01
CA SER A 118 16.24 3.04 -8.31
C SER A 118 16.05 3.19 -6.80
N LEU A 119 15.57 2.13 -6.17
CA LEU A 119 15.41 2.03 -4.72
C LEU A 119 16.66 1.36 -4.14
N LEU A 120 17.38 2.09 -3.28
CA LEU A 120 18.63 1.65 -2.68
C LEU A 120 18.38 0.86 -1.39
N ASP A 121 19.17 -0.19 -1.17
CA ASP A 121 19.18 -0.96 0.08
C ASP A 121 17.78 -1.38 0.56
N VAL A 122 17.02 -2.01 -0.33
CA VAL A 122 15.68 -2.52 -0.01
C VAL A 122 15.82 -3.71 0.94
N TYR A 123 15.93 -3.43 2.25
CA TYR A 123 15.98 -4.43 3.31
C TYR A 123 14.81 -4.29 4.29
N ASP A 124 14.38 -5.45 4.79
CA ASP A 124 13.33 -5.76 5.76
C ASP A 124 11.85 -5.71 5.31
N PHE A 125 11.52 -5.20 4.12
CA PHE A 125 10.19 -5.47 3.57
C PHE A 125 10.21 -5.84 2.09
N SER A 126 9.41 -6.86 1.80
CA SER A 126 9.22 -7.61 0.56
C SER A 126 8.78 -6.78 -0.65
N VAL A 127 9.40 -5.63 -0.96
CA VAL A 127 9.06 -4.86 -2.19
C VAL A 127 9.27 -5.74 -3.43
N LYS A 128 10.37 -6.49 -3.48
CA LYS A 128 10.61 -7.47 -4.55
C LYS A 128 9.52 -8.54 -4.59
N GLN A 129 9.24 -9.21 -3.48
CA GLN A 129 8.21 -10.26 -3.44
C GLN A 129 6.81 -9.71 -3.76
N LEU A 130 6.48 -8.48 -3.36
CA LEU A 130 5.23 -7.83 -3.72
C LEU A 130 5.15 -7.55 -5.22
N LEU A 131 6.27 -7.18 -5.85
CA LEU A 131 6.35 -7.08 -7.31
C LEU A 131 6.20 -8.46 -7.95
N ASP A 132 6.88 -9.50 -7.44
CA ASP A 132 6.73 -10.89 -7.93
C ASP A 132 5.27 -11.38 -7.84
N GLU A 133 4.47 -10.89 -6.88
CA GLU A 133 3.07 -11.27 -6.67
C GLU A 133 2.06 -10.44 -7.49
N ASN A 134 2.40 -9.20 -7.86
CA ASN A 134 1.43 -8.23 -8.44
C ASN A 134 1.79 -7.70 -9.84
N CYS A 135 3.01 -7.95 -10.35
CA CYS A 135 3.48 -7.51 -11.67
C CYS A 135 3.96 -8.70 -12.51
#